data_AF-A0A1G7P0H0-F1
#
_entry.id   AF-A0A1G7P0H0-F1
#
_cell.length_a   1.000
_cell.length_b   1.000
_cell.length_c   1.000
_cell.angle_alpha   90.00
_cell.angle_beta   90.00
_cell.angle_gamma   90.00
#
_symmetry.space_group_name_H-M   'P 1'
#
loop_
_entity.id
_entity.type
_entity.pdbx_description
1 polymer ?
#
loop_
_entity_poly.entity_id
_entity_poly.type
_entity_poly.pdbx_seq_one_letter_code
_entity_poly.pdbx_strand_id
1 'polypeptide(L)'
;MFITTKPFSREQRPAPQAALIDNLFAPEIFVSGIAGFALLADALHLTLDTARYDHSQPSPVLERVVVGRLVLPIGSAQALVTTLNAFLEQNGLSPSKAAAAGGTFQ
;
A
#
# COMPACT_ATOMS: atom_id res chain seq x y z
N MET A 1 37.47 -6.02 -47.13
CA MET A 1 36.29 -6.55 -46.41
C MET A 1 36.27 -5.89 -45.04
N PHE A 2 35.36 -4.95 -44.79
CA PHE A 2 35.29 -4.21 -43.53
C PHE A 2 34.19 -4.84 -42.66
N ILE A 3 34.58 -5.44 -41.53
CA ILE A 3 33.65 -5.97 -40.53
C ILE A 3 33.46 -4.87 -39.48
N THR A 4 32.27 -4.26 -39.47
CA THR A 4 31.89 -3.30 -38.43
C THR A 4 31.52 -4.07 -37.16
N THR A 5 32.24 -3.80 -36.07
CA THR A 5 32.10 -4.44 -34.75
C THR A 5 31.21 -3.63 -33.80
N LYS A 6 30.34 -2.74 -34.33
CA LYS A 6 29.45 -1.98 -33.45
C LYS A 6 28.46 -2.94 -32.77
N PRO A 7 28.45 -3.02 -31.43
CA PRO A 7 27.46 -3.83 -30.73
C PRO A 7 26.07 -3.31 -31.11
N PHE A 8 25.18 -4.24 -31.45
CA PHE A 8 23.76 -3.95 -31.62
C PHE A 8 23.20 -3.53 -30.25
N SER A 9 23.22 -2.24 -29.96
CA SER A 9 22.48 -1.68 -28.84
C SER A 9 21.00 -1.80 -29.19
N ARG A 10 20.36 -2.87 -28.71
CA ARG A 10 18.90 -2.98 -28.74
C ARG A 10 18.39 -1.85 -27.86
N GLU A 11 18.01 -0.73 -28.45
CA GLU A 11 17.28 0.32 -27.76
C GLU A 11 16.08 -0.34 -27.10
N GLN A 12 16.18 -0.51 -25.78
CA GLN A 12 15.16 -1.14 -24.97
C GLN A 12 14.05 -0.11 -24.86
N ARG A 13 13.18 -0.09 -25.86
CA ARG A 13 12.02 0.79 -25.89
C ARG A 13 11.23 0.48 -24.62
N PRO A 14 11.03 1.45 -23.70
CA PRO A 14 10.28 1.19 -22.48
C PRO A 14 8.93 0.60 -22.87
N ALA A 15 8.56 -0.49 -22.21
CA ALA A 15 7.28 -1.13 -22.47
C ALA A 15 6.17 -0.08 -22.29
N PRO A 16 5.20 0.01 -23.21
CA PRO A 16 4.12 0.97 -23.07
C PRO A 16 3.36 0.69 -21.76
N GLN A 17 3.32 1.69 -20.89
CA GLN A 17 2.54 1.64 -19.66
C GLN A 17 1.06 1.55 -20.02
N ALA A 18 0.33 0.60 -19.42
CA ALA A 18 -1.11 0.51 -19.60
C ALA A 18 -1.79 1.80 -19.13
N ALA A 19 -2.82 2.25 -19.84
CA ALA A 19 -3.60 3.42 -19.46
C ALA A 19 -4.34 3.16 -18.14
N LEU A 20 -4.31 4.14 -17.23
CA LEU A 20 -5.13 4.14 -16.03
C LEU A 20 -6.56 4.52 -16.42
N ILE A 21 -7.51 3.61 -16.20
CA ILE A 21 -8.94 3.85 -16.43
C ILE A 21 -9.61 3.88 -15.06
N ASP A 22 -10.36 4.95 -14.80
CA ASP A 22 -11.10 5.09 -13.55
C ASP A 22 -12.27 4.10 -13.47
N ASN A 23 -12.50 3.55 -12.29
CA ASN A 23 -13.61 2.63 -12.01
C ASN A 23 -14.45 3.18 -10.86
N LEU A 24 -15.55 3.84 -11.19
CA LEU A 24 -16.48 4.43 -10.23
C LEU A 24 -17.15 3.41 -9.30
N PHE A 25 -17.08 2.12 -9.60
CA PHE A 25 -17.60 1.04 -8.75
C PHE A 25 -16.51 0.38 -7.90
N ALA A 26 -15.27 0.88 -7.95
CA ALA A 26 -14.22 0.41 -7.06
C ALA A 26 -14.62 0.71 -5.60
N PRO A 27 -14.53 -0.28 -4.70
CA PRO A 27 -14.92 -0.06 -3.31
C PRO A 27 -13.93 0.86 -2.62
N GLU A 28 -14.46 1.87 -1.93
CA GLU A 28 -13.71 2.66 -0.94
C GLU A 28 -14.06 2.15 0.45
N ILE A 29 -13.04 1.73 1.20
CA ILE A 29 -13.20 1.14 2.53
C ILE A 29 -12.62 2.10 3.55
N PHE A 30 -13.43 2.51 4.53
CA PHE A 30 -12.93 3.26 5.67
C PHE A 30 -12.21 2.34 6.66
N VAL A 31 -10.93 2.63 6.89
CA VAL A 31 -10.03 1.86 7.76
C VAL A 31 -9.50 2.78 8.85
N SER A 32 -9.55 2.35 10.11
CA SER A 32 -8.93 3.10 11.22
C SER A 32 -7.63 2.51 11.73
N GLY A 33 -7.31 1.27 11.37
CA GLY A 33 -6.11 0.58 11.85
C GLY A 33 -5.63 -0.56 10.95
N ILE A 34 -4.44 -1.06 11.29
CA ILE A 34 -3.87 -2.27 10.72
C ILE A 34 -3.79 -3.31 11.83
N ALA A 35 -4.54 -4.39 11.71
CA ALA A 35 -4.58 -5.47 12.69
C ALA A 35 -3.34 -6.38 12.60
N GLY A 36 -2.68 -6.43 11.45
CA GLY A 36 -1.43 -7.18 11.33
C GLY A 36 -0.86 -7.26 9.92
N PHE A 37 0.38 -7.74 9.89
CA PHE A 37 1.17 -8.00 8.70
C PHE A 37 1.63 -9.45 8.69
N ALA A 38 1.65 -10.07 7.51
CA ALA A 38 2.27 -11.38 7.32
C ALA A 38 3.02 -11.41 5.98
N LEU A 39 4.19 -12.04 5.98
CA LEU A 39 4.91 -12.36 4.75
C LEU A 39 4.65 -13.82 4.40
N LEU A 40 4.01 -14.05 3.27
CA LEU A 40 3.68 -15.39 2.79
C LEU A 40 3.86 -15.43 1.28
N ALA A 41 4.55 -16.45 0.77
CA ALA A 41 4.72 -16.71 -0.66
C ALA A 41 5.21 -15.47 -1.46
N ASP A 42 6.20 -14.75 -0.94
CA ASP A 42 6.77 -13.54 -1.56
C ASP A 42 5.75 -12.39 -1.75
N ALA A 43 4.73 -12.36 -0.88
CA ALA A 43 3.77 -11.28 -0.79
C ALA A 43 3.59 -10.81 0.66
N LEU A 44 3.38 -9.51 0.81
CA LEU A 44 2.96 -8.87 2.05
C LEU A 44 1.43 -8.90 2.13
N HIS A 45 0.91 -9.53 3.18
CA HIS A 45 -0.50 -9.55 3.53
C HIS A 45 -0.73 -8.54 4.66
N LEU A 46 -1.66 -7.60 4.45
CA LEU A 46 -2.12 -6.64 5.44
C LEU A 46 -3.55 -6.98 5.83
N THR A 47 -3.83 -7.00 7.13
CA THR A 47 -5.20 -7.06 7.63
C THR A 47 -5.61 -5.69 8.15
N LEU A 48 -6.66 -5.13 7.58
CA LEU A 48 -7.17 -3.80 7.88
C LEU A 48 -8.39 -3.92 8.79
N ASP A 49 -8.47 -3.08 9.82
CA ASP A 49 -9.54 -3.12 10.79
C ASP A 49 -10.10 -1.75 11.14
N THR A 50 -11.32 -1.76 11.64
CA THR A 50 -11.99 -0.57 12.16
C THR A 50 -12.80 -0.89 13.40
N ALA A 51 -12.82 0.03 14.37
CA ALA A 51 -13.68 -0.06 15.53
C ALA A 51 -15.18 0.06 15.13
N ARG A 52 -16.00 -0.90 15.57
CA ARG A 52 -17.45 -0.95 15.33
C ARG A 52 -18.15 -1.52 16.55
N TYR A 53 -19.36 -1.05 16.84
CA TYR A 53 -20.20 -1.66 17.86
C TYR A 53 -20.87 -2.93 17.31
N ASP A 54 -20.82 -4.02 18.06
CA ASP A 54 -21.57 -5.23 17.73
C ASP A 54 -23.04 -5.08 18.16
N HIS A 55 -23.89 -4.70 17.21
CA HIS A 55 -25.33 -4.54 17.42
C HIS A 55 -26.11 -5.86 17.40
N SER A 56 -25.44 -7.02 17.28
CA SER A 56 -26.08 -8.32 17.44
C SER A 56 -26.37 -8.66 18.91
N GLN A 57 -25.71 -7.96 19.85
CA GLN A 57 -25.82 -8.21 21.29
C GLN A 57 -26.77 -7.20 21.98
N PRO A 58 -27.50 -7.60 23.04
CA PRO A 58 -28.37 -6.70 23.81
C PRO A 58 -27.63 -5.51 24.46
N SER A 59 -26.33 -5.65 24.73
CA SER A 59 -25.45 -4.59 25.20
C SER A 59 -24.26 -4.48 24.24
N PRO A 60 -24.32 -3.61 23.23
CA PRO A 60 -23.28 -3.52 22.22
C PRO A 60 -21.94 -3.11 22.82
N VAL A 61 -20.92 -3.91 22.55
CA VAL A 61 -19.52 -3.63 22.90
C VAL A 61 -18.77 -3.12 21.66
N LEU A 62 -17.78 -2.26 21.87
CA LEU A 62 -16.94 -1.76 20.80
C LEU A 62 -15.86 -2.80 20.49
N GLU A 63 -15.89 -3.33 19.27
CA GLU A 63 -14.99 -4.37 18.79
C GLU A 63 -14.15 -3.87 17.62
N ARG A 64 -12.97 -4.47 17.42
CA ARG A 64 -12.16 -4.26 16.21
C ARG A 64 -12.58 -5.27 15.16
N VAL A 65 -13.15 -4.78 14.06
CA VAL A 65 -13.67 -5.63 12.99
C VAL A 65 -12.76 -5.55 11.78
N VAL A 66 -12.39 -6.70 11.22
CA VAL A 66 -11.65 -6.77 9.96
C VAL A 66 -12.53 -6.25 8.83
N VAL A 67 -12.12 -5.16 8.19
CA VAL A 67 -12.85 -4.52 7.09
C VAL A 67 -12.24 -4.79 5.72
N GLY A 68 -10.98 -5.25 5.68
CA GLY A 68 -10.31 -5.53 4.42
C GLY A 68 -9.03 -6.34 4.60
N ARG A 69 -8.59 -6.95 3.51
CA ARG A 69 -7.28 -7.58 3.41
C ARG A 69 -6.63 -7.16 2.10
N LEU A 70 -5.38 -6.73 2.17
CA LEU A 70 -4.60 -6.32 1.01
C LEU A 70 -3.39 -7.24 0.88
N VAL A 71 -3.16 -7.74 -0.34
CA VAL A 71 -2.00 -8.58 -0.64
C VAL A 71 -1.18 -7.89 -1.70
N LEU A 72 0.09 -7.64 -1.39
CA LEU A 72 1.02 -6.91 -2.25
C LEU A 72 2.25 -7.77 -2.53
N PRO A 73 2.66 -7.95 -3.78
CA PRO A 73 4.01 -8.43 -4.07
C PRO A 73 5.06 -7.51 -3.41
N ILE A 74 6.22 -8.05 -3.04
CA ILE A 74 7.24 -7.28 -2.30
C ILE A 74 7.62 -5.99 -3.01
N GLY A 75 7.83 -6.02 -4.33
CA GLY A 75 8.16 -4.82 -5.10
C GLY A 75 7.07 -3.73 -5.03
N SER A 76 5.79 -4.12 -5.04
CA SER A 76 4.67 -3.19 -4.90
C SER A 76 4.57 -2.64 -3.47
N ALA A 77 4.84 -3.46 -2.46
CA ALA A 77 4.87 -3.01 -1.06
C ALA A 77 5.99 -1.98 -0.82
N GLN A 78 7.18 -2.22 -1.36
CA GLN A 78 8.31 -1.27 -1.29
C GLN A 78 7.99 0.05 -2.00
N ALA A 79 7.40 -0.04 -3.20
CA ALA A 79 6.97 1.14 -3.94
C ALA A 79 5.92 1.93 -3.16
N LEU A 80 4.91 1.26 -2.57
CA LEU A 80 3.88 1.89 -1.74
C LEU A 80 4.48 2.66 -0.56
N VAL A 81 5.38 2.04 0.21
CA VAL A 81 6.01 2.71 1.36
C VAL A 81 6.77 3.97 0.92
N THR A 82 7.52 3.87 -0.17
CA THR A 82 8.33 4.98 -0.69
C THR A 82 7.45 6.14 -1.16
N THR A 83 6.44 5.86 -1.97
CA THR A 83 5.55 6.90 -2.54
C THR A 83 4.63 7.49 -1.48
N LEU A 84 4.11 6.68 -0.56
CA LEU A 84 3.27 7.15 0.55
C LEU A 84 4.04 8.07 1.47
N ASN A 85 5.26 7.70 1.87
CA ASN A 85 6.08 8.56 2.73
C ASN A 85 6.40 9.89 2.06
N ALA A 86 6.80 9.87 0.78
CA ALA A 86 7.05 11.09 0.03
C ALA A 86 5.80 11.99 -0.06
N PHE A 87 4.62 11.39 -0.29
CA PHE A 87 3.36 12.12 -0.34
C PHE A 87 3.00 12.74 1.02
N LEU A 88 3.12 11.98 2.12
CA LEU A 88 2.85 12.48 3.47
C LEU A 88 3.80 13.62 3.84
N GLU A 89 5.08 13.51 3.52
CA GLU A 89 6.07 14.57 3.74
C GLU A 89 5.74 15.86 3.00
N GLN A 90 5.34 15.76 1.72
CA GLN A 90 4.91 16.91 0.92
C GLN A 90 3.70 17.62 1.53
N ASN A 91 2.85 16.90 2.26
CA ASN A 91 1.68 17.44 2.94
C ASN A 91 1.94 17.81 4.42
N GLY A 92 3.20 17.78 4.88
CA GLY A 92 3.57 18.12 6.25
C GLY A 92 3.22 17.05 7.30
N LEU A 93 2.73 15.87 6.87
CA LEU A 93 2.33 14.74 7.71
C LEU A 93 3.46 13.71 7.86
N SER A 94 4.71 14.17 7.90
CA SER A 94 5.89 13.29 7.91
C SER A 94 5.82 12.29 9.08
N PRO A 95 5.82 10.97 8.80
CA PRO A 95 5.79 9.94 9.85
C PRO A 95 6.96 10.05 10.82
N SER A 96 8.14 10.41 10.32
CA SER A 96 9.36 10.61 11.12
C SER A 96 9.21 11.77 12.10
N LYS A 97 8.56 12.86 11.68
CA LYS A 97 8.26 14.00 12.57
C LYS A 97 7.20 13.64 13.61
N ALA A 98 6.18 12.87 13.20
CA ALA A 98 5.15 12.37 14.12
C ALA A 98 5.75 11.43 15.19
N ALA A 99 6.60 10.50 14.79
CA ALA A 99 7.30 9.59 15.70
C ALA A 99 8.24 10.35 16.66
N ALA A 100 8.99 11.34 16.15
CA ALA A 100 9.85 12.20 16.97
C ALA A 100 9.07 13.08 17.95
N ALA A 101 7.81 13.41 17.63
CA ALA A 101 6.87 14.11 18.51
C ALA A 101 6.17 13.17 19.53
N GLY A 102 6.55 11.89 19.58
CA GLY A 102 5.95 10.89 20.48
C GLY A 102 4.70 10.21 19.94
N GLY A 103 4.40 10.35 18.65
CA GLY A 103 3.30 9.64 18.00
C GLY A 103 3.57 8.13 17.96
N THR A 104 2.77 7.36 18.69
CA THR A 104 2.74 5.90 18.57
C THR A 104 1.79 5.49 17.44
N PHE A 105 2.28 4.73 16.47
CA PHE A 105 1.43 3.98 15.55
C PHE A 105 0.90 2.76 16.31
N GLN A 106 -0.37 2.79 16.71
CA GLN A 106 -1.06 1.65 17.33
C GLN A 106 -1.74 0.77 16.29
#